data_AF-A0A413EHP2-F1
#
_entry.id   AF-A0A413EHP2-F1
#
_cell.length_a   1.000
_cell.length_b   1.000
_cell.length_c   1.000
_cell.angle_alpha   90.00
_cell.angle_beta   90.00
_cell.angle_gamma   90.00
#
_symmetry.space_group_name_H-M   'P 1'
#
loop_
_entity.id
_entity.type
_entity.pdbx_description
1 polymer ?
#
loop_
_entity_poly.entity_id
_entity_poly.type
_entity_poly.pdbx_seq_one_letter_code
_entity_poly.pdbx_strand_id
1 'polypeptide(L)'
;MSKHNYDIFISYRKRCSGDKPEMLQLMLEESGFRKRVSFDKDNLNGRFDVELIRRIDECKDFIMFMVPETFTTIRPLNEEAVETGEKATWDMEEVAFYERMASLTYEEFETEIKQISHTGEIDFVRIELGRALHRRSRNPKQINIIPIAPQESESYDFATLQLPPDISGLKDFQAVFYSNSRVARFKDIKGDLLKQMLSKPSYVSAKWLVMTFIALSLIVAGSKTYTSIQRTAEQKLEFKDCRTYDDYSSFIKKHPDSSLKSTCDSILHEFNALRNDGRASVNNTGNRDIKDREKEWVDVKWNPTITLPQLRSLVDMMNNMLLIPAKNKEFIMGKTMGKGYDSPQHTVVLSSDYYMCKYEVTRSLWYAIMNDSIVTEEGMLPMTHITWNDAEAFTKKLNKLTGLPFSLPTEAQWEYAAAGGESYPYAGSDNIRDVAYYASNANERLHPVGEKRENGFDLYDMSGNAAEWCTDWMSRYENTRVTDPQGPAENPGHHKKIVRGGSYLANERDMDIRHRSVQTYDTSEPHIGFRVVLNPIQ
;
A
#
# COMPACT_ATOMS: atom_id res chain seq x y z
N MET A 1 -16.48 -36.26 6.50
CA MET A 1 -15.97 -34.87 6.39
C MET A 1 -17.08 -34.02 5.82
N SER A 2 -17.44 -32.90 6.47
CA SER A 2 -18.54 -32.03 6.01
C SER A 2 -18.23 -31.48 4.61
N LYS A 3 -19.01 -31.87 3.59
CA LYS A 3 -18.95 -31.32 2.23
C LYS A 3 -19.14 -29.80 2.31
N HIS A 4 -18.05 -29.05 2.12
CA HIS A 4 -18.15 -27.62 1.84
C HIS A 4 -18.42 -27.48 0.35
N ASN A 5 -19.57 -26.92 -0.03
CA ASN A 5 -19.85 -26.57 -1.42
C ASN A 5 -19.11 -25.27 -1.73
N TYR A 6 -17.95 -25.38 -2.36
CA TYR A 6 -17.24 -24.24 -2.94
C TYR A 6 -17.62 -24.16 -4.42
N ASP A 7 -18.04 -22.98 -4.87
CA ASP A 7 -18.46 -22.78 -6.25
C ASP A 7 -17.36 -22.12 -7.11
N ILE A 8 -16.16 -21.83 -6.58
CA ILE A 8 -15.02 -21.20 -7.27
C ILE A 8 -13.73 -21.94 -6.90
N PHE A 9 -13.01 -22.50 -7.86
CA PHE A 9 -11.77 -23.26 -7.64
C PHE A 9 -10.54 -22.54 -8.20
N ILE A 10 -9.41 -22.51 -7.46
CA ILE A 10 -8.15 -21.84 -7.86
C ILE A 10 -6.93 -22.77 -7.65
N SER A 11 -6.06 -22.89 -8.66
CA SER A 11 -4.82 -23.70 -8.64
C SER A 11 -3.60 -22.92 -9.22
N TYR A 12 -2.38 -23.13 -8.69
CA TYR A 12 -1.10 -22.51 -9.11
C TYR A 12 0.16 -23.24 -8.57
N ARG A 13 1.36 -22.95 -9.10
CA ARG A 13 2.66 -23.53 -8.63
C ARG A 13 3.48 -22.56 -7.77
N LYS A 14 4.02 -23.07 -6.64
CA LYS A 14 4.72 -22.31 -5.57
C LYS A 14 6.05 -21.62 -5.96
N ARG A 15 6.63 -21.88 -7.13
CA ARG A 15 7.97 -21.37 -7.54
C ARG A 15 7.97 -20.10 -8.41
N CYS A 16 6.82 -19.52 -8.71
CA CYS A 16 6.77 -18.21 -9.38
C CYS A 16 7.02 -17.08 -8.37
N SER A 17 8.10 -16.32 -8.56
CA SER A 17 8.57 -15.24 -7.67
C SER A 17 7.79 -13.92 -7.81
N GLY A 18 6.49 -13.98 -8.09
CA GLY A 18 5.62 -12.81 -8.24
C GLY A 18 4.19 -13.12 -7.84
N ASP A 19 3.62 -12.23 -7.02
CA ASP A 19 2.27 -12.24 -6.42
C ASP A 19 1.79 -13.58 -5.86
N LYS A 20 1.99 -13.75 -4.54
CA LYS A 20 1.53 -14.88 -3.72
C LYS A 20 0.02 -15.09 -3.88
N PRO A 21 -0.47 -16.22 -4.38
CA PRO A 21 -1.89 -16.47 -4.57
C PRO A 21 -2.72 -16.49 -3.28
N GLU A 22 -2.07 -16.54 -2.12
CA GLU A 22 -2.67 -16.22 -0.84
C GLU A 22 -3.25 -14.78 -0.78
N MET A 23 -2.65 -13.83 -1.51
CA MET A 23 -3.22 -12.49 -1.72
C MET A 23 -4.49 -12.53 -2.57
N LEU A 24 -4.54 -13.42 -3.57
CA LEU A 24 -5.73 -13.59 -4.41
C LEU A 24 -6.90 -14.14 -3.59
N GLN A 25 -6.64 -15.11 -2.72
CA GLN A 25 -7.64 -15.60 -1.77
C GLN A 25 -8.14 -14.45 -0.90
N LEU A 26 -7.25 -13.76 -0.16
CA LEU A 26 -7.60 -12.62 0.68
C LEU A 26 -8.45 -11.57 -0.05
N MET A 27 -8.07 -11.23 -1.28
CA MET A 27 -8.77 -10.24 -2.07
C MET A 27 -10.17 -10.67 -2.53
N LEU A 28 -10.36 -11.95 -2.90
CA LEU A 28 -11.68 -12.49 -3.23
C LEU A 28 -12.56 -12.62 -1.98
N GLU A 29 -11.96 -12.96 -0.84
CA GLU A 29 -12.66 -12.97 0.46
C GLU A 29 -13.13 -11.55 0.86
N GLU A 30 -12.27 -10.55 0.71
CA GLU A 30 -12.59 -9.12 0.94
C GLU A 30 -13.65 -8.60 -0.03
N SER A 31 -13.71 -9.15 -1.25
CA SER A 31 -14.70 -8.79 -2.27
C SER A 31 -16.04 -9.55 -2.13
N GLY A 32 -16.25 -10.26 -1.01
CA GLY A 32 -17.52 -10.90 -0.67
C GLY A 32 -17.66 -12.37 -1.04
N PHE A 33 -16.61 -13.02 -1.56
CA PHE A 33 -16.64 -14.42 -2.00
C PHE A 33 -16.10 -15.41 -0.93
N ARG A 34 -16.01 -14.98 0.33
CA ARG A 34 -15.30 -15.65 1.45
C ARG A 34 -15.65 -17.11 1.75
N LYS A 35 -16.79 -17.62 1.26
CA LYS A 35 -17.24 -19.01 1.45
C LYS A 35 -17.45 -19.76 0.14
N ARG A 36 -17.13 -19.14 -0.99
CA ARG A 36 -17.31 -19.69 -2.34
C ARG A 36 -16.01 -20.16 -2.97
N VAL A 37 -14.84 -19.80 -2.40
CA VAL A 37 -13.52 -20.08 -2.97
C VAL A 37 -12.87 -21.31 -2.30
N SER A 38 -12.52 -22.31 -3.09
CA SER A 38 -11.65 -23.43 -2.73
C SER A 38 -10.24 -23.19 -3.27
N PHE A 39 -9.23 -23.47 -2.45
CA PHE A 39 -7.82 -23.29 -2.77
C PHE A 39 -7.12 -24.65 -2.73
N ASP A 40 -6.58 -25.12 -3.85
CA ASP A 40 -5.81 -26.36 -3.87
C ASP A 40 -4.38 -26.09 -3.37
N LYS A 41 -4.14 -26.40 -2.09
CA LYS A 41 -2.80 -26.33 -1.47
C LYS A 41 -1.96 -27.58 -1.71
N ASP A 42 -2.55 -28.65 -2.24
CA ASP A 42 -1.93 -29.98 -2.35
C ASP A 42 -1.29 -30.23 -3.73
N ASN A 43 -1.73 -29.53 -4.79
CA ASN A 43 -1.10 -29.57 -6.12
C ASN A 43 0.20 -28.74 -6.20
N LEU A 44 1.12 -28.94 -5.26
CA LEU A 44 2.41 -28.24 -5.16
C LEU A 44 3.40 -28.59 -6.29
N ASN A 45 3.14 -29.69 -7.00
CA ASN A 45 3.94 -30.18 -8.12
C ASN A 45 3.49 -29.57 -9.46
N GLY A 46 2.31 -28.95 -9.54
CA GLY A 46 1.80 -28.26 -10.74
C GLY A 46 1.45 -29.22 -11.87
N ARG A 47 0.98 -30.43 -11.56
CA ARG A 47 0.62 -31.45 -12.54
C ARG A 47 -0.88 -31.35 -12.85
N PHE A 48 -1.22 -31.36 -14.14
CA PHE A 48 -2.60 -31.52 -14.60
C PHE A 48 -2.92 -33.02 -14.64
N ASP A 49 -3.38 -33.56 -13.51
CA ASP A 49 -3.74 -34.96 -13.33
C ASP A 49 -5.25 -35.17 -13.23
N VAL A 50 -5.65 -36.43 -13.19
CA VAL A 50 -7.06 -36.85 -13.26
C VAL A 50 -7.85 -36.42 -12.02
N GLU A 51 -7.22 -36.29 -10.85
CA GLU A 51 -7.90 -35.84 -9.62
C GLU A 51 -8.19 -34.33 -9.67
N LEU A 52 -7.32 -33.54 -10.30
CA LEU A 52 -7.61 -32.13 -10.60
C LEU A 52 -8.82 -31.99 -11.54
N ILE A 53 -8.92 -32.84 -12.58
CA ILE A 53 -10.06 -32.83 -13.52
C ILE A 53 -11.38 -33.16 -12.77
N ARG A 54 -11.38 -34.18 -11.90
CA ARG A 54 -12.56 -34.54 -11.09
C ARG A 54 -13.07 -33.38 -10.22
N ARG A 55 -12.14 -32.62 -9.63
CA ARG A 55 -12.48 -31.44 -8.81
C ARG A 55 -13.02 -30.30 -9.66
N ILE A 56 -12.52 -30.15 -10.89
CA ILE A 56 -12.99 -29.14 -11.85
C ILE A 56 -14.41 -29.49 -12.31
N ASP A 57 -14.70 -30.74 -12.64
CA ASP A 57 -16.02 -31.18 -13.09
C ASP A 57 -17.12 -31.06 -12.01
N GLU A 58 -16.74 -31.01 -10.73
CA GLU A 58 -17.66 -30.78 -9.61
C GLU A 58 -17.96 -29.28 -9.35
N CYS A 59 -17.28 -28.35 -10.05
CA CYS A 59 -17.42 -26.90 -9.84
C CYS A 59 -18.51 -26.28 -10.73
N LYS A 60 -19.27 -25.33 -10.18
CA LYS A 60 -20.33 -24.61 -10.92
C LYS A 60 -19.87 -23.27 -11.51
N ASP A 61 -18.88 -22.61 -10.92
CA ASP A 61 -18.15 -21.45 -11.47
C ASP A 61 -16.62 -21.72 -11.32
N PHE A 62 -15.73 -21.28 -12.21
CA PHE A 62 -14.27 -21.56 -12.03
C PHE A 62 -13.29 -20.53 -12.63
N ILE A 63 -12.15 -20.25 -11.95
CA ILE A 63 -10.97 -19.52 -12.51
C ILE A 63 -9.72 -20.34 -12.21
N MET A 64 -8.96 -20.75 -13.22
CA MET A 64 -7.72 -21.53 -13.03
C MET A 64 -6.49 -20.85 -13.66
N PHE A 65 -5.36 -20.84 -12.95
CA PHE A 65 -4.10 -20.24 -13.39
C PHE A 65 -3.01 -21.30 -13.61
N MET A 66 -2.58 -21.46 -14.86
CA MET A 66 -1.62 -22.52 -15.22
C MET A 66 -0.29 -21.97 -15.71
N VAL A 67 0.80 -22.53 -15.19
CA VAL A 67 2.18 -22.16 -15.53
C VAL A 67 2.72 -22.94 -16.73
N PRO A 68 3.78 -22.46 -17.40
CA PRO A 68 4.48 -23.24 -18.42
C PRO A 68 4.96 -24.52 -17.73
N GLU A 69 4.58 -25.68 -18.26
CA GLU A 69 4.77 -27.05 -17.73
C GLU A 69 3.50 -27.79 -17.27
N THR A 70 2.42 -27.12 -16.84
CA THR A 70 1.21 -27.78 -16.26
C THR A 70 0.60 -28.97 -17.04
N PHE A 71 0.58 -28.91 -18.38
CA PHE A 71 0.08 -29.92 -19.32
C PHE A 71 1.18 -30.72 -20.05
N THR A 72 2.40 -30.87 -19.53
CA THR A 72 3.47 -31.57 -20.28
C THR A 72 3.18 -33.04 -20.54
N THR A 73 2.27 -33.64 -19.79
CA THR A 73 1.79 -35.01 -19.99
C THR A 73 0.47 -35.13 -19.24
N ILE A 74 -0.65 -35.30 -19.95
CA ILE A 74 -1.86 -35.85 -19.33
C ILE A 74 -1.50 -37.30 -19.04
N ARG A 75 -1.04 -37.61 -17.82
CA ARG A 75 -0.75 -39.00 -17.45
C ARG A 75 -2.03 -39.58 -16.87
N PRO A 76 -2.56 -40.68 -17.43
CA PRO A 76 -3.37 -41.57 -16.60
C PRO A 76 -2.52 -41.92 -15.38
N LEU A 77 -3.11 -42.00 -14.18
CA LEU A 77 -2.42 -42.31 -12.91
C LEU A 77 -1.63 -43.65 -12.90
N ASN A 78 -1.58 -44.36 -14.03
CA ASN A 78 -1.04 -45.70 -14.20
C ASN A 78 0.48 -45.84 -14.14
N GLU A 79 1.27 -44.78 -13.94
CA GLU A 79 2.71 -44.95 -13.68
C GLU A 79 3.08 -45.00 -12.18
N GLU A 80 2.20 -44.54 -11.27
CA GLU A 80 2.40 -44.69 -9.80
C GLU A 80 1.46 -45.76 -9.19
N ALA A 81 0.29 -46.03 -9.77
CA ALA A 81 -0.67 -47.02 -9.25
C ALA A 81 -0.26 -48.50 -9.46
N VAL A 82 0.79 -48.78 -10.24
CA VAL A 82 1.30 -50.15 -10.46
C VAL A 82 1.95 -50.73 -9.19
N GLU A 83 2.40 -49.90 -8.25
CA GLU A 83 3.02 -50.38 -6.99
C GLU A 83 2.02 -50.61 -5.85
N THR A 84 0.85 -49.95 -5.83
CA THR A 84 -0.08 -50.01 -4.69
C THR A 84 -1.27 -50.95 -4.88
N GLY A 85 -1.49 -51.48 -6.09
CA GLY A 85 -2.53 -52.48 -6.35
C GLY A 85 -3.97 -51.94 -6.27
N GLU A 86 -4.16 -50.62 -6.19
CA GLU A 86 -5.49 -50.01 -6.24
C GLU A 86 -5.97 -49.92 -7.69
N LYS A 87 -7.12 -50.54 -7.99
CA LYS A 87 -7.77 -50.44 -9.30
C LYS A 87 -8.18 -48.98 -9.55
N ALA A 88 -7.54 -48.34 -10.52
CA ALA A 88 -7.98 -47.05 -11.03
C ALA A 88 -9.39 -47.19 -11.63
N THR A 89 -10.34 -46.42 -11.11
CA THR A 89 -11.73 -46.36 -11.57
C THR A 89 -11.93 -45.15 -12.48
N TRP A 90 -11.44 -45.20 -13.71
CA TRP A 90 -11.74 -44.17 -14.72
C TRP A 90 -12.12 -44.77 -16.06
N ASP A 91 -12.98 -44.03 -16.77
CA ASP A 91 -13.42 -44.28 -18.13
C ASP A 91 -12.39 -43.73 -19.12
N MET A 92 -11.91 -44.57 -20.03
CA MET A 92 -10.89 -44.21 -21.04
C MET A 92 -11.41 -43.16 -22.04
N GLU A 93 -12.72 -42.95 -22.12
CA GLU A 93 -13.32 -41.98 -23.05
C GLU A 93 -13.05 -40.50 -22.68
N GLU A 94 -12.95 -40.16 -21.39
CA GLU A 94 -12.82 -38.77 -20.93
C GLU A 94 -11.40 -38.21 -21.12
N VAL A 95 -10.37 -39.02 -20.86
CA VAL A 95 -8.97 -38.64 -21.14
C VAL A 95 -8.74 -38.53 -22.64
N ALA A 96 -9.31 -39.45 -23.42
CA ALA A 96 -9.18 -39.47 -24.87
C ALA A 96 -9.79 -38.21 -25.53
N PHE A 97 -10.82 -37.60 -24.92
CA PHE A 97 -11.36 -36.32 -25.39
C PHE A 97 -10.29 -35.21 -25.40
N TYR A 98 -9.62 -34.98 -24.27
CA TYR A 98 -8.64 -33.89 -24.16
C TYR A 98 -7.38 -34.13 -24.98
N GLU A 99 -6.93 -35.38 -25.09
CA GLU A 99 -5.81 -35.76 -25.95
C GLU A 99 -6.14 -35.52 -27.43
N ARG A 100 -7.34 -35.89 -27.87
CA ARG A 100 -7.82 -35.59 -29.23
C ARG A 100 -7.81 -34.09 -29.47
N MET A 101 -8.48 -33.30 -28.63
CA MET A 101 -8.58 -31.84 -28.77
C MET A 101 -7.20 -31.14 -28.85
N ALA A 102 -6.22 -31.62 -28.09
CA ALA A 102 -4.85 -31.11 -28.13
C ALA A 102 -4.13 -31.39 -29.46
N SER A 103 -4.49 -32.48 -30.14
CA SER A 103 -3.82 -33.00 -31.35
C SER A 103 -4.39 -32.47 -32.67
N LEU A 104 -5.60 -31.89 -32.67
CA LEU A 104 -6.28 -31.41 -33.88
C LEU A 104 -5.54 -30.27 -34.59
N THR A 105 -5.79 -30.08 -35.88
CA THR A 105 -5.47 -28.83 -36.58
C THR A 105 -6.47 -27.73 -36.21
N TYR A 106 -6.21 -26.47 -36.60
CA TYR A 106 -7.05 -25.33 -36.18
C TYR A 106 -8.47 -25.45 -36.75
N GLU A 107 -8.59 -25.81 -38.02
CA GLU A 107 -9.88 -25.95 -38.69
C GLU A 107 -10.67 -27.15 -38.13
N GLU A 108 -10.00 -28.27 -37.88
CA GLU A 108 -10.61 -29.45 -37.25
C GLU A 108 -11.08 -29.13 -35.83
N PHE A 109 -10.24 -28.46 -35.04
CA PHE A 109 -10.58 -28.02 -33.68
C PHE A 109 -11.81 -27.11 -33.67
N GLU A 110 -11.84 -26.07 -34.52
CA GLU A 110 -12.98 -25.15 -34.60
C GLU A 110 -14.25 -25.86 -35.10
N THR A 111 -14.12 -26.86 -35.96
CA THR A 111 -15.26 -27.66 -36.43
C THR A 111 -15.80 -28.55 -35.32
N GLU A 112 -14.93 -29.22 -34.56
CA GLU A 112 -15.31 -30.11 -33.46
C GLU A 112 -15.96 -29.35 -32.31
N ILE A 113 -15.43 -28.18 -31.94
CA ILE A 113 -16.07 -27.29 -30.96
C ILE A 113 -17.47 -26.87 -31.40
N LYS A 114 -17.66 -26.52 -32.69
CA LYS A 114 -18.98 -26.17 -33.23
C LYS A 114 -19.94 -27.35 -33.18
N GLN A 115 -19.49 -28.57 -33.46
CA GLN A 115 -20.34 -29.76 -33.39
C GLN A 115 -20.76 -30.09 -31.95
N ILE A 116 -19.81 -30.11 -31.00
CA ILE A 116 -20.10 -30.31 -29.58
C ILE A 116 -21.13 -29.27 -29.11
N SER A 117 -21.02 -28.03 -29.61
CA SER A 117 -21.90 -26.95 -29.22
C SER A 117 -23.38 -27.14 -29.53
N HIS A 118 -23.69 -27.98 -30.51
CA HIS A 118 -25.05 -28.21 -30.99
C HIS A 118 -25.71 -29.47 -30.41
N THR A 119 -24.99 -30.25 -29.58
CA THR A 119 -25.46 -31.57 -29.10
C THR A 119 -26.18 -31.56 -27.74
N GLY A 120 -26.31 -30.40 -27.08
CA GLY A 120 -27.36 -30.17 -26.07
C GLY A 120 -26.95 -30.22 -24.59
N GLU A 121 -25.84 -30.85 -24.22
CA GLU A 121 -25.23 -30.70 -22.88
C GLU A 121 -23.76 -30.31 -23.06
N ILE A 122 -23.47 -29.02 -22.86
CA ILE A 122 -22.09 -28.52 -22.98
C ILE A 122 -21.53 -28.32 -21.59
N ASP A 123 -20.42 -29.01 -21.32
CA ASP A 123 -19.52 -28.66 -20.25
C ASP A 123 -18.51 -27.61 -20.76
N PHE A 124 -18.88 -26.34 -20.59
CA PHE A 124 -18.09 -25.17 -21.00
C PHE A 124 -16.64 -25.23 -20.50
N VAL A 125 -16.46 -25.84 -19.32
CA VAL A 125 -15.16 -26.01 -18.69
C VAL A 125 -14.27 -26.93 -19.53
N ARG A 126 -14.81 -28.05 -20.02
CA ARG A 126 -14.07 -28.99 -20.88
C ARG A 126 -13.66 -28.37 -22.21
N ILE A 127 -14.50 -27.51 -22.78
CA ILE A 127 -14.19 -26.79 -24.03
C ILE A 127 -13.02 -25.82 -23.85
N GLU A 128 -13.04 -25.00 -22.80
CA GLU A 128 -11.97 -24.03 -22.55
C GLU A 128 -10.65 -24.71 -22.16
N LEU A 129 -10.72 -25.85 -21.45
CA LEU A 129 -9.58 -26.73 -21.22
C LEU A 129 -9.03 -27.28 -22.55
N GLY A 130 -9.89 -27.76 -23.44
CA GLY A 130 -9.52 -28.18 -24.80
C GLY A 130 -8.83 -27.07 -25.60
N ARG A 131 -9.34 -25.83 -25.54
CA ARG A 131 -8.72 -24.65 -26.18
C ARG A 131 -7.35 -24.32 -25.59
N ALA A 132 -7.20 -24.42 -24.27
CA ALA A 132 -5.91 -24.19 -23.61
C ALA A 132 -4.87 -25.26 -24.00
N LEU A 133 -5.29 -26.51 -24.10
CA LEU A 133 -4.47 -27.65 -24.52
C LEU A 133 -4.03 -27.55 -25.99
N HIS A 134 -4.96 -27.26 -26.89
CA HIS A 134 -4.70 -27.06 -28.32
C HIS A 134 -3.72 -25.90 -28.58
N ARG A 135 -3.89 -24.77 -27.88
CA ARG A 135 -2.93 -23.63 -28.00
C ARG A 135 -1.53 -24.02 -27.55
N ARG A 136 -1.45 -24.82 -26.48
CA ARG A 136 -0.16 -25.24 -25.93
C ARG A 136 0.57 -26.27 -26.80
N SER A 137 -0.13 -27.18 -27.48
CA SER A 137 0.53 -28.11 -28.41
C SER A 137 1.30 -27.36 -29.50
N ARG A 138 0.87 -26.14 -29.85
CA ARG A 138 1.57 -25.23 -30.76
C ARG A 138 2.58 -24.30 -30.08
N ASN A 139 2.38 -23.93 -28.82
CA ASN A 139 3.28 -23.05 -28.07
C ASN A 139 3.48 -23.52 -26.61
N PRO A 140 4.46 -24.39 -26.35
CA PRO A 140 4.65 -25.03 -25.04
C PRO A 140 4.96 -24.08 -23.87
N LYS A 141 5.41 -22.84 -24.16
CA LYS A 141 5.83 -21.85 -23.15
C LYS A 141 4.72 -20.85 -22.77
N GLN A 142 3.53 -20.98 -23.33
CA GLN A 142 2.41 -20.06 -23.09
C GLN A 142 1.78 -20.30 -21.71
N ILE A 143 1.58 -19.21 -20.95
CA ILE A 143 0.78 -19.19 -19.73
C ILE A 143 -0.69 -19.10 -20.14
N ASN A 144 -1.52 -19.98 -19.61
CA ASN A 144 -2.96 -20.01 -19.90
C ASN A 144 -3.74 -19.59 -18.65
N ILE A 145 -4.62 -18.61 -18.84
CA ILE A 145 -5.59 -18.15 -17.84
C ILE A 145 -6.96 -18.53 -18.37
N ILE A 146 -7.72 -19.32 -17.60
CA ILE A 146 -9.06 -19.75 -18.01
C ILE A 146 -10.10 -19.02 -17.13
N PRO A 147 -11.00 -18.21 -17.73
CA PRO A 147 -11.90 -17.33 -17.00
C PRO A 147 -13.16 -18.01 -16.45
N ILE A 148 -13.74 -17.41 -15.40
CA ILE A 148 -15.13 -17.64 -14.96
C ILE A 148 -16.04 -17.00 -16.03
N ALA A 149 -16.80 -17.84 -16.71
CA ALA A 149 -17.91 -17.54 -17.63
C ALA A 149 -17.57 -17.26 -19.13
N PRO A 150 -18.36 -17.83 -20.08
CA PRO A 150 -18.22 -17.62 -21.52
C PRO A 150 -18.60 -16.22 -22.02
N GLN A 151 -18.13 -15.91 -23.22
CA GLN A 151 -18.55 -14.84 -24.14
C GLN A 151 -19.14 -15.39 -25.42
N GLU A 152 -20.05 -14.62 -26.03
CA GLU A 152 -20.33 -14.58 -27.46
C GLU A 152 -19.05 -14.50 -28.32
N SER A 153 -18.58 -15.65 -28.78
CA SER A 153 -17.71 -15.75 -29.94
C SER A 153 -18.59 -15.81 -31.19
N GLU A 154 -18.22 -15.12 -32.28
CA GLU A 154 -18.88 -15.30 -33.60
C GLU A 154 -18.85 -16.77 -34.08
N SER A 155 -18.02 -17.63 -33.48
CA SER A 155 -17.97 -19.06 -33.76
C SER A 155 -18.93 -19.93 -32.93
N TYR A 156 -19.72 -19.37 -32.00
CA TYR A 156 -20.53 -20.13 -31.04
C TYR A 156 -21.92 -19.50 -30.79
N ASP A 157 -23.00 -20.21 -31.11
CA ASP A 157 -24.38 -19.72 -30.93
C ASP A 157 -24.97 -20.14 -29.56
N PHE A 158 -24.74 -19.30 -28.55
CA PHE A 158 -25.23 -19.49 -27.18
C PHE A 158 -26.77 -19.51 -27.06
N ALA A 159 -27.51 -19.07 -28.09
CA ALA A 159 -28.96 -19.08 -28.06
C ALA A 159 -29.57 -20.49 -28.20
N THR A 160 -28.78 -21.48 -28.63
CA THR A 160 -29.22 -22.87 -28.90
C THR A 160 -28.92 -23.87 -27.77
N LEU A 161 -28.25 -23.40 -26.72
CA LEU A 161 -27.73 -24.16 -25.59
C LEU A 161 -28.82 -24.39 -24.51
N GLN A 162 -29.05 -25.64 -24.08
CA GLN A 162 -29.92 -25.92 -22.92
C GLN A 162 -29.13 -25.72 -21.62
N LEU A 163 -29.10 -24.48 -21.14
CA LEU A 163 -28.45 -24.14 -19.87
C LEU A 163 -29.35 -24.47 -18.67
N PRO A 164 -28.78 -24.87 -17.51
CA PRO A 164 -29.51 -25.09 -16.27
C PRO A 164 -30.42 -23.91 -15.85
N PRO A 165 -31.55 -24.16 -15.16
CA PRO A 165 -32.59 -23.16 -14.85
C PRO A 165 -32.20 -22.03 -13.88
N ASP A 166 -30.95 -21.96 -13.46
CA ASP A 166 -30.37 -20.88 -12.65
C ASP A 166 -29.49 -19.93 -13.47
N ILE A 167 -29.09 -20.32 -14.69
CA ILE A 167 -28.20 -19.53 -15.57
C ILE A 167 -28.73 -19.36 -17.01
N SER A 168 -29.90 -19.90 -17.33
CA SER A 168 -30.48 -19.85 -18.70
C SER A 168 -30.91 -18.46 -19.19
N GLY A 169 -30.66 -17.41 -18.40
CA GLY A 169 -30.95 -16.00 -18.71
C GLY A 169 -29.75 -15.19 -19.20
N LEU A 170 -28.59 -15.83 -19.38
CA LEU A 170 -27.35 -15.19 -19.84
C LEU A 170 -27.35 -15.15 -21.38
N LYS A 171 -27.68 -14.01 -22.00
CA LYS A 171 -27.77 -13.90 -23.47
C LYS A 171 -26.79 -12.95 -24.16
N ASP A 172 -26.14 -12.02 -23.44
CA ASP A 172 -25.21 -11.07 -24.07
C ASP A 172 -23.93 -10.96 -23.21
N PHE A 173 -22.82 -11.59 -23.61
CA PHE A 173 -21.55 -11.41 -22.89
C PHE A 173 -20.34 -11.43 -23.80
N GLN A 174 -19.33 -10.61 -23.42
CA GLN A 174 -18.02 -10.53 -24.03
C GLN A 174 -16.92 -11.16 -23.13
N ALA A 175 -15.82 -11.65 -23.68
CA ALA A 175 -14.75 -12.45 -23.08
C ALA A 175 -13.52 -11.67 -23.42
N VAL A 176 -12.76 -11.51 -22.37
CA VAL A 176 -11.52 -10.81 -22.48
C VAL A 176 -10.46 -11.89 -22.48
N PHE A 177 -9.78 -12.00 -23.62
CA PHE A 177 -8.50 -12.66 -23.69
C PHE A 177 -7.55 -11.91 -22.75
N TYR A 178 -7.29 -12.48 -21.58
CA TYR A 178 -6.53 -11.75 -20.57
C TYR A 178 -5.03 -11.66 -20.86
N SER A 179 -4.53 -12.26 -21.93
CA SER A 179 -3.16 -12.00 -22.40
C SER A 179 -2.80 -12.63 -23.75
N ASN A 180 -2.43 -11.81 -24.74
CA ASN A 180 -1.45 -12.19 -25.79
C ASN A 180 0.00 -11.92 -25.34
N SER A 181 0.20 -11.49 -24.10
CA SER A 181 1.48 -11.14 -23.48
C SER A 181 2.13 -12.32 -22.77
N ARG A 182 3.45 -12.48 -22.97
CA ARG A 182 4.27 -13.53 -22.35
C ARG A 182 4.46 -13.35 -20.82
N VAL A 183 4.00 -12.23 -20.25
CA VAL A 183 4.33 -11.77 -18.88
C VAL A 183 3.16 -11.09 -18.15
N ALA A 184 1.91 -11.30 -18.58
CA ALA A 184 0.75 -10.68 -17.90
C ALA A 184 0.69 -11.09 -16.42
N ARG A 185 0.63 -10.09 -15.52
CA ARG A 185 0.52 -10.28 -14.07
C ARG A 185 -0.94 -10.13 -13.65
N PHE A 186 -1.33 -10.75 -12.54
CA PHE A 186 -2.71 -10.72 -12.04
C PHE A 186 -3.25 -9.29 -11.84
N LYS A 187 -2.41 -8.38 -11.36
CA LYS A 187 -2.76 -6.96 -11.20
C LYS A 187 -3.24 -6.30 -12.51
N ASP A 188 -2.76 -6.80 -13.65
CA ASP A 188 -3.04 -6.24 -14.97
C ASP A 188 -4.46 -6.62 -15.46
N ILE A 189 -5.10 -7.62 -14.84
CA ILE A 189 -6.41 -8.17 -15.26
C ILE A 189 -7.49 -8.10 -14.16
N LYS A 190 -7.10 -7.65 -12.97
CA LYS A 190 -7.93 -7.59 -11.75
C LYS A 190 -9.22 -6.78 -11.90
N GLY A 191 -9.17 -5.64 -12.58
CA GLY A 191 -10.30 -4.72 -12.67
C GLY A 191 -11.47 -5.28 -13.48
N ASP A 192 -11.16 -5.94 -14.58
CA ASP A 192 -12.15 -6.50 -15.50
C ASP A 192 -12.78 -7.77 -14.94
N LEU A 193 -11.97 -8.61 -14.28
CA LEU A 193 -12.43 -9.81 -13.58
C LEU A 193 -13.50 -9.50 -12.52
N LEU A 194 -13.25 -8.49 -11.69
CA LEU A 194 -14.20 -8.04 -10.65
C LEU A 194 -15.49 -7.48 -11.23
N LYS A 195 -15.42 -6.78 -12.37
CA LYS A 195 -16.58 -6.19 -13.04
C LYS A 195 -17.54 -7.27 -13.56
N GLN A 196 -17.01 -8.39 -14.04
CA GLN A 196 -17.80 -9.47 -14.64
C GLN A 196 -18.44 -10.38 -13.59
N MET A 197 -17.72 -10.71 -12.50
CA MET A 197 -18.23 -11.51 -11.37
C MET A 197 -19.43 -10.87 -10.62
N LEU A 198 -19.72 -9.59 -10.87
CA LEU A 198 -20.75 -8.81 -10.19
C LEU A 198 -22.03 -8.58 -11.03
N SER A 199 -22.14 -9.11 -12.26
CA SER A 199 -23.33 -8.96 -13.11
C SER A 199 -24.40 -10.05 -12.83
N LYS A 200 -25.71 -9.73 -12.91
CA LYS A 200 -26.83 -10.64 -12.55
C LYS A 200 -27.60 -11.17 -13.80
N PRO A 201 -28.14 -12.41 -13.80
CA PRO A 201 -28.93 -12.97 -14.91
C PRO A 201 -30.43 -12.62 -14.81
N SER A 202 -31.13 -12.51 -15.95
CA SER A 202 -32.56 -12.14 -16.02
C SER A 202 -33.43 -13.24 -16.63
N TYR A 203 -34.62 -13.47 -16.07
CA TYR A 203 -35.50 -14.61 -16.39
C TYR A 203 -36.87 -14.19 -16.98
N VAL A 204 -37.24 -14.94 -18.05
CA VAL A 204 -38.56 -15.38 -18.55
C VAL A 204 -39.48 -14.44 -19.37
N SER A 205 -39.90 -14.97 -20.54
CA SER A 205 -41.07 -14.67 -21.39
C SER A 205 -42.31 -15.46 -20.92
N ALA A 206 -43.57 -15.00 -20.92
CA ALA A 206 -44.42 -14.63 -22.05
C ALA A 206 -45.74 -14.08 -21.46
N LYS A 207 -46.16 -12.85 -21.78
CA LYS A 207 -46.97 -12.44 -22.95
C LYS A 207 -48.39 -13.04 -22.88
N TRP A 208 -49.49 -12.29 -23.02
CA TRP A 208 -49.64 -11.14 -23.91
C TRP A 208 -50.84 -10.24 -23.56
N LEU A 209 -51.54 -10.49 -22.45
CA LEU A 209 -52.71 -9.70 -22.03
C LEU A 209 -52.43 -8.71 -20.89
N VAL A 210 -51.37 -8.95 -20.10
CA VAL A 210 -50.89 -8.02 -19.06
C VAL A 210 -49.96 -6.94 -19.65
N MET A 211 -49.49 -7.14 -20.89
CA MET A 211 -48.46 -6.33 -21.55
C MET A 211 -48.87 -4.88 -21.78
N THR A 212 -50.16 -4.59 -21.93
CA THR A 212 -50.64 -3.21 -22.10
C THR A 212 -50.61 -2.42 -20.79
N PHE A 213 -50.82 -3.10 -19.65
CA PHE A 213 -50.73 -2.52 -18.30
C PHE A 213 -49.28 -2.44 -17.80
N ILE A 214 -48.48 -3.46 -18.16
CA ILE A 214 -47.04 -3.53 -17.88
C ILE A 214 -46.25 -2.52 -18.73
N ALA A 215 -46.62 -2.23 -19.97
CA ALA A 215 -45.91 -1.23 -20.79
C ALA A 215 -45.97 0.18 -20.17
N LEU A 216 -47.13 0.60 -19.65
CA LEU A 216 -47.26 1.85 -18.88
C LEU A 216 -46.47 1.78 -17.55
N SER A 217 -46.44 0.62 -16.90
CA SER A 217 -45.69 0.40 -15.66
C SER A 217 -44.17 0.30 -15.87
N LEU A 218 -43.70 -0.18 -17.03
CA LEU A 218 -42.30 -0.35 -17.42
C LEU A 218 -41.68 0.95 -17.94
N ILE A 219 -42.47 1.85 -18.56
CA ILE A 219 -42.01 3.21 -18.83
C ILE A 219 -41.73 3.94 -17.51
N VAL A 220 -42.59 3.74 -16.50
CA VAL A 220 -42.39 4.27 -15.14
C VAL A 220 -41.28 3.53 -14.37
N ALA A 221 -41.17 2.20 -14.51
CA ALA A 221 -40.16 1.40 -13.82
C ALA A 221 -38.76 1.54 -14.44
N GLY A 222 -38.64 1.58 -15.77
CA GLY A 222 -37.40 1.84 -16.50
C GLY A 222 -36.87 3.26 -16.25
N SER A 223 -37.76 4.24 -16.08
CA SER A 223 -37.40 5.56 -15.55
C SER A 223 -36.85 5.47 -14.12
N LYS A 224 -37.47 4.66 -13.23
CA LYS A 224 -37.00 4.44 -11.85
C LYS A 224 -35.67 3.67 -11.75
N THR A 225 -35.43 2.64 -12.56
CA THR A 225 -34.14 1.90 -12.57
C THR A 225 -33.03 2.71 -13.19
N TYR A 226 -33.29 3.41 -14.30
CA TYR A 226 -32.31 4.33 -14.92
C TYR A 226 -31.92 5.45 -13.95
N THR A 227 -32.90 6.10 -13.31
CA THR A 227 -32.63 7.13 -12.29
C THR A 227 -31.93 6.55 -11.05
N SER A 228 -32.19 5.30 -10.66
CA SER A 228 -31.48 4.63 -9.56
C SER A 228 -30.01 4.33 -9.89
N ILE A 229 -29.71 3.86 -11.11
CA ILE A 229 -28.33 3.62 -11.58
C ILE A 229 -27.57 4.95 -11.66
N GLN A 230 -28.20 5.97 -12.26
CA GLN A 230 -27.61 7.31 -12.37
C GLN A 230 -27.34 7.90 -10.98
N ARG A 231 -28.31 7.83 -10.06
CA ARG A 231 -28.14 8.27 -8.66
C ARG A 231 -27.01 7.51 -7.96
N THR A 232 -26.86 6.21 -8.20
CA THR A 232 -25.77 5.42 -7.61
C THR A 232 -24.40 5.82 -8.18
N ALA A 233 -24.32 6.12 -9.49
CA ALA A 233 -23.10 6.60 -10.12
C ALA A 233 -22.71 8.01 -9.62
N GLU A 234 -23.68 8.92 -9.50
CA GLU A 234 -23.51 10.26 -8.94
C GLU A 234 -23.03 10.19 -7.48
N GLN A 235 -23.62 9.31 -6.66
CA GLN A 235 -23.17 9.07 -5.29
C GLN A 235 -21.73 8.55 -5.22
N LYS A 236 -21.34 7.63 -6.11
CA LYS A 236 -19.95 7.13 -6.17
C LYS A 236 -18.97 8.22 -6.56
N LEU A 237 -19.36 9.15 -7.43
CA LEU A 237 -18.55 10.28 -7.82
C LEU A 237 -18.40 11.28 -6.64
N GLU A 238 -19.51 11.66 -6.01
CA GLU A 238 -19.51 12.54 -4.84
C GLU A 238 -18.69 11.95 -3.68
N PHE A 239 -18.81 10.65 -3.42
CA PHE A 239 -18.00 9.95 -2.42
C PHE A 239 -16.50 9.98 -2.73
N LYS A 240 -16.11 9.90 -4.01
CA LYS A 240 -14.69 9.96 -4.43
C LYS A 240 -14.06 11.32 -4.12
N ASP A 241 -14.87 12.36 -4.04
CA ASP A 241 -14.43 13.72 -3.71
C ASP A 241 -14.39 13.99 -2.20
N CYS A 242 -15.00 13.12 -1.38
CA CYS A 242 -14.90 13.22 0.08
C CYS A 242 -13.45 13.04 0.55
N ARG A 243 -13.00 13.90 1.47
CA ARG A 243 -11.65 13.85 2.05
C ARG A 243 -11.63 14.04 3.56
N THR A 244 -12.55 14.85 4.08
CA THR A 244 -12.61 15.29 5.48
C THR A 244 -13.77 14.63 6.22
N TYR A 245 -13.74 14.69 7.55
CA TYR A 245 -14.85 14.22 8.39
C TYR A 245 -16.21 14.83 7.97
N ASP A 246 -16.24 16.13 7.72
CA ASP A 246 -17.48 16.83 7.37
C ASP A 246 -18.00 16.43 5.99
N ASP A 247 -17.12 16.11 5.04
CA ASP A 247 -17.53 15.60 3.72
C ASP A 247 -18.27 14.26 3.87
N TYR A 248 -17.67 13.31 4.59
CA TYR A 248 -18.28 11.99 4.81
C TYR A 248 -19.57 12.08 5.64
N SER A 249 -19.57 12.91 6.67
CA SER A 249 -20.76 13.16 7.51
C SER A 249 -21.91 13.78 6.70
N SER A 250 -21.60 14.75 5.84
CA SER A 250 -22.57 15.39 4.96
C SER A 250 -23.07 14.43 3.89
N PHE A 251 -22.19 13.59 3.33
CA PHE A 251 -22.55 12.56 2.36
C PHE A 251 -23.59 11.58 2.93
N ILE A 252 -23.40 11.06 4.14
CA ILE A 252 -24.37 10.14 4.76
C ILE A 252 -25.70 10.85 5.08
N LYS A 253 -25.65 12.10 5.55
CA LYS A 253 -26.87 12.89 5.81
C LYS A 253 -27.67 13.13 4.54
N LYS A 254 -26.99 13.39 3.42
CA LYS A 254 -27.61 13.61 2.10
C LYS A 254 -28.11 12.30 1.48
N HIS A 255 -27.39 11.20 1.67
CA HIS A 255 -27.68 9.89 1.07
C HIS A 255 -27.78 8.78 2.14
N PRO A 256 -28.80 8.81 3.02
CA PRO A 256 -28.92 7.88 4.14
C PRO A 256 -29.09 6.41 3.71
N ASP A 257 -29.61 6.17 2.50
CA ASP A 257 -29.81 4.83 1.94
C ASP A 257 -28.70 4.39 0.98
N SER A 258 -27.57 5.11 0.93
CA SER A 258 -26.48 4.77 0.01
C SER A 258 -25.82 3.44 0.36
N SER A 259 -25.48 2.65 -0.66
CA SER A 259 -24.65 1.45 -0.50
C SER A 259 -23.25 1.72 0.08
N LEU A 260 -22.79 2.98 0.05
CA LEU A 260 -21.50 3.42 0.59
C LEU A 260 -21.58 3.82 2.07
N LYS A 261 -22.77 3.83 2.68
CA LYS A 261 -22.96 4.26 4.06
C LYS A 261 -22.07 3.52 5.05
N SER A 262 -21.96 2.19 4.94
CA SER A 262 -21.11 1.38 5.84
C SER A 262 -19.63 1.77 5.74
N THR A 263 -19.14 2.06 4.54
CA THR A 263 -17.78 2.56 4.32
C THR A 263 -17.59 3.94 4.95
N CYS A 264 -18.53 4.87 4.74
CA CYS A 264 -18.48 6.19 5.37
C CYS A 264 -18.51 6.09 6.91
N ASP A 265 -19.39 5.24 7.47
CA ASP A 265 -19.49 5.01 8.91
C ASP A 265 -18.16 4.50 9.48
N SER A 266 -17.49 3.58 8.78
CA SER A 266 -16.14 3.09 9.16
C SER A 266 -15.09 4.19 9.12
N ILE A 267 -15.10 5.04 8.09
CA ILE A 267 -14.16 6.17 7.96
C ILE A 267 -14.39 7.20 9.07
N LEU A 268 -15.65 7.54 9.37
CA LEU A 268 -16.00 8.47 10.45
C LEU A 268 -15.61 7.92 11.83
N HIS A 269 -15.83 6.62 12.06
CA HIS A 269 -15.39 5.94 13.27
C HIS A 269 -13.87 6.06 13.44
N GLU A 270 -13.11 5.85 12.37
CA GLU A 270 -11.65 5.98 12.41
C GLU A 270 -11.21 7.43 12.67
N PHE A 271 -11.83 8.42 12.04
CA PHE A 271 -11.56 9.83 12.37
C PHE A 271 -11.77 10.11 13.86
N ASN A 272 -12.85 9.61 14.45
CA ASN A 272 -13.13 9.81 15.87
C ASN A 272 -12.08 9.10 16.76
N ALA A 273 -11.70 7.88 16.41
CA ALA A 273 -10.66 7.12 17.12
C ALA A 273 -9.30 7.83 17.06
N LEU A 274 -8.91 8.39 15.91
CA LEU A 274 -7.64 9.11 15.74
C LEU A 274 -7.66 10.51 16.36
N ARG A 275 -8.78 11.23 16.26
CA ARG A 275 -8.94 12.54 16.91
C ARG A 275 -8.89 12.43 18.43
N ASN A 276 -9.40 11.30 18.96
CA ASN A 276 -9.32 10.90 20.36
C ASN A 276 -9.67 12.07 21.30
N ASP A 277 -10.85 12.67 21.09
CA ASP A 277 -11.38 13.81 21.83
C ASP A 277 -10.43 15.02 21.94
N GLY A 278 -9.56 15.20 20.93
CA GLY A 278 -8.59 16.29 20.90
C GLY A 278 -7.33 16.00 21.72
N ARG A 279 -6.98 14.74 21.98
CA ARG A 279 -5.72 14.36 22.64
C ARG A 279 -4.91 13.46 21.72
N ALA A 280 -3.63 13.78 21.55
CA ALA A 280 -2.68 12.91 20.87
C ALA A 280 -1.56 12.52 21.83
N SER A 281 -1.10 11.27 21.72
CA SER A 281 0.07 10.85 22.46
C SER A 281 1.33 11.36 21.76
N VAL A 282 2.29 11.81 22.55
CA VAL A 282 3.65 12.17 22.16
C VAL A 282 4.59 11.31 22.98
N ASN A 283 5.66 10.78 22.39
CA ASN A 283 6.63 9.97 23.14
C ASN A 283 6.08 8.67 23.70
N ASN A 284 5.26 7.97 22.92
CA ASN A 284 4.75 6.65 23.25
C ASN A 284 5.84 5.59 23.01
N THR A 285 6.86 5.57 23.86
CA THR A 285 7.99 4.62 23.83
C THR A 285 7.60 3.21 24.31
N GLY A 286 6.29 2.93 24.48
CA GLY A 286 5.79 1.66 25.00
C GLY A 286 6.05 1.47 26.50
N ASN A 287 6.41 2.54 27.23
CA ASN A 287 6.72 2.46 28.65
C ASN A 287 5.49 2.03 29.47
N ARG A 288 5.69 1.09 30.39
CA ARG A 288 4.61 0.32 31.05
C ARG A 288 4.04 1.01 32.29
N ASP A 289 4.62 2.12 32.74
CA ASP A 289 4.22 2.77 33.98
C ASP A 289 3.10 3.80 33.74
N ILE A 290 1.93 3.57 34.36
CA ILE A 290 0.68 4.29 34.09
C ILE A 290 0.79 5.78 34.45
N LYS A 291 1.65 6.15 35.40
CA LYS A 291 1.79 7.53 35.90
C LYS A 291 2.52 8.47 34.94
N ASP A 292 3.37 7.95 34.07
CA ASP A 292 4.10 8.76 33.09
C ASP A 292 3.34 8.89 31.77
N ARG A 293 2.38 7.99 31.50
CA ARG A 293 1.52 8.06 30.31
C ARG A 293 0.74 9.36 30.21
N GLU A 294 0.20 9.93 31.29
CA GLU A 294 -0.55 11.20 31.20
C GLU A 294 0.33 12.40 30.80
N LYS A 295 1.65 12.34 31.03
CA LYS A 295 2.60 13.38 30.58
C LYS A 295 2.97 13.24 29.11
N GLU A 296 2.69 12.07 28.53
CA GLU A 296 2.89 11.73 27.12
C GLU A 296 1.64 12.05 26.27
N TRP A 297 0.70 12.86 26.76
CA TRP A 297 -0.43 13.35 25.98
C TRP A 297 -0.42 14.85 25.89
N VAL A 298 -0.76 15.36 24.71
CA VAL A 298 -0.95 16.79 24.45
C VAL A 298 -2.33 17.04 23.90
N ASP A 299 -2.91 18.18 24.26
CA ASP A 299 -4.16 18.65 23.70
C ASP A 299 -3.91 19.17 22.27
N VAL A 300 -4.65 18.64 21.32
CA VAL A 300 -4.54 18.93 19.89
C VAL A 300 -5.84 19.52 19.38
N LYS A 301 -5.73 20.68 18.74
CA LYS A 301 -6.83 21.35 18.05
C LYS A 301 -6.79 20.97 16.58
N TRP A 302 -7.24 19.75 16.29
CA TRP A 302 -7.27 19.23 14.93
C TRP A 302 -8.02 20.18 14.00
N ASN A 303 -7.39 20.52 12.88
CA ASN A 303 -8.01 21.36 11.87
C ASN A 303 -9.26 20.66 11.32
N PRO A 304 -10.41 21.34 11.22
CA PRO A 304 -11.63 20.73 10.69
C PRO A 304 -11.47 20.15 9.28
N THR A 305 -10.59 20.75 8.46
CA THR A 305 -10.35 20.29 7.09
C THR A 305 -9.21 19.27 6.98
N ILE A 306 -8.75 18.70 8.09
CA ILE A 306 -7.75 17.63 8.06
C ILE A 306 -8.34 16.39 7.37
N THR A 307 -7.54 15.77 6.49
CA THR A 307 -7.93 14.55 5.78
C THR A 307 -7.51 13.32 6.58
N LEU A 308 -8.07 12.15 6.26
CA LEU A 308 -7.73 10.91 6.97
C LEU A 308 -6.25 10.53 6.80
N PRO A 309 -5.62 10.60 5.60
CA PRO A 309 -4.18 10.33 5.45
C PRO A 309 -3.29 11.27 6.27
N GLN A 310 -3.63 12.56 6.31
CA GLN A 310 -2.92 13.56 7.14
C GLN A 310 -3.04 13.23 8.61
N LEU A 311 -4.25 12.93 9.08
CA LEU A 311 -4.51 12.62 10.48
C LEU A 311 -3.76 11.36 10.92
N ARG A 312 -3.81 10.28 10.13
CA ARG A 312 -3.05 9.05 10.41
C ARG A 312 -1.55 9.34 10.55
N SER A 313 -0.99 10.07 9.59
CA SER A 313 0.45 10.35 9.55
C SER A 313 0.89 11.28 10.68
N LEU A 314 0.07 12.26 11.07
CA LEU A 314 0.34 13.14 12.21
C LEU A 314 0.30 12.39 13.54
N VAL A 315 -0.73 11.55 13.73
CA VAL A 315 -0.84 10.74 14.96
C VAL A 315 0.35 9.79 15.07
N ASP A 316 0.74 9.12 13.98
CA ASP A 316 1.91 8.24 13.97
C ASP A 316 3.22 9.00 14.23
N MET A 317 3.43 10.14 13.57
CA MET A 317 4.60 11.00 13.81
C MET A 317 4.68 11.42 15.26
N MET A 318 3.58 11.96 15.83
CA MET A 318 3.54 12.44 17.21
C MET A 318 3.82 11.33 18.21
N ASN A 319 3.18 10.16 18.04
CA ASN A 319 3.40 8.99 18.91
C ASN A 319 4.88 8.57 18.95
N ASN A 320 5.62 8.75 17.86
CA ASN A 320 7.03 8.39 17.73
C ASN A 320 8.01 9.53 18.04
N MET A 321 7.56 10.73 18.42
CA MET A 321 8.48 11.79 18.87
C MET A 321 9.10 11.43 20.21
N LEU A 322 10.30 11.92 20.52
CA LEU A 322 11.03 11.59 21.73
C LEU A 322 11.19 12.82 22.62
N LEU A 323 10.91 12.67 23.91
CA LEU A 323 11.13 13.74 24.88
C LEU A 323 12.63 13.97 25.06
N ILE A 324 13.08 15.20 24.84
CA ILE A 324 14.46 15.62 25.09
C ILE A 324 14.50 16.37 26.43
N PRO A 325 15.05 15.75 27.49
CA PRO A 325 15.08 16.33 28.83
C PRO A 325 16.16 17.41 28.93
N ALA A 326 15.84 18.60 28.42
CA ALA A 326 16.75 19.73 28.28
C ALA A 326 16.50 20.85 29.30
N LYS A 327 15.40 20.81 30.05
CA LYS A 327 15.00 21.88 30.98
C LYS A 327 16.08 22.18 32.01
N ASN A 328 16.57 23.41 31.96
CA ASN A 328 17.65 23.93 32.81
C ASN A 328 18.96 23.13 32.70
N LYS A 329 19.16 22.40 31.59
CA LYS A 329 20.39 21.69 31.32
C LYS A 329 21.37 22.62 30.63
N GLU A 330 22.63 22.42 30.98
CA GLU A 330 23.76 23.14 30.41
C GLU A 330 24.64 22.14 29.66
N PHE A 331 25.11 22.52 28.48
CA PHE A 331 26.09 21.75 27.73
C PHE A 331 27.11 22.67 27.06
N ILE A 332 28.26 22.07 26.72
CA ILE A 332 29.31 22.74 25.98
C ILE A 332 29.06 22.51 24.50
N MET A 333 28.78 23.59 23.77
CA MET A 333 28.49 23.57 22.35
C MET A 333 29.72 23.97 21.54
N GLY A 334 29.97 23.26 20.43
CA GLY A 334 31.09 23.51 19.52
C GLY A 334 32.41 22.85 19.93
N LYS A 335 33.49 23.21 19.22
CA LYS A 335 34.84 22.63 19.34
C LYS A 335 35.80 23.57 20.06
N THR A 336 36.72 22.97 20.83
CA THR A 336 37.70 23.70 21.65
C THR A 336 38.66 24.56 20.82
N MET A 337 39.11 24.07 19.66
CA MET A 337 40.02 24.78 18.76
C MET A 337 39.67 24.53 17.30
N GLY A 338 39.75 25.57 16.48
CA GLY A 338 39.47 25.52 15.05
C GLY A 338 39.44 26.90 14.42
N LYS A 339 39.63 26.97 13.10
CA LYS A 339 39.35 28.19 12.31
C LYS A 339 37.94 28.19 11.71
N GLY A 340 37.20 27.11 11.92
CA GLY A 340 35.84 26.90 11.42
C GLY A 340 34.80 27.74 12.16
N TYR A 341 33.55 27.59 11.75
CA TYR A 341 32.42 28.24 12.41
C TYR A 341 31.94 27.43 13.62
N ASP A 342 32.39 26.20 13.78
CA ASP A 342 32.16 25.31 14.92
C ASP A 342 33.03 25.64 16.14
N SER A 343 33.69 26.81 16.15
CA SER A 343 34.56 27.28 17.25
C SER A 343 34.28 28.77 17.56
N PRO A 344 34.54 29.25 18.78
CA PRO A 344 35.00 28.49 19.94
C PRO A 344 33.89 27.66 20.60
N GLN A 345 34.29 26.72 21.46
CA GLN A 345 33.35 26.10 22.37
C GLN A 345 32.78 27.15 23.33
N HIS A 346 31.51 27.03 23.68
CA HIS A 346 30.83 27.96 24.58
C HIS A 346 29.71 27.24 25.33
N THR A 347 29.18 27.89 26.37
CA THR A 347 28.19 27.30 27.25
C THR A 347 26.79 27.65 26.79
N VAL A 348 25.94 26.65 26.59
CA VAL A 348 24.53 26.83 26.25
C VAL A 348 23.65 26.25 27.34
N VAL A 349 22.62 27.00 27.73
CA VAL A 349 21.53 26.56 28.60
C VAL A 349 20.27 26.42 27.77
N LEU A 350 19.59 25.28 27.89
CA LEU A 350 18.24 25.10 27.34
C LEU A 350 17.22 25.28 28.47
N SER A 351 16.29 26.21 28.32
CA SER A 351 15.36 26.58 29.41
C SER A 351 14.23 25.58 29.61
N SER A 352 13.94 24.76 28.59
CA SER A 352 12.76 23.92 28.53
C SER A 352 13.04 22.57 27.87
N ASP A 353 12.28 21.55 28.28
CA ASP A 353 12.19 20.30 27.54
C ASP A 353 11.44 20.53 26.23
N TYR A 354 11.70 19.70 25.24
CA TYR A 354 10.97 19.70 23.96
C TYR A 354 10.91 18.28 23.44
N TYR A 355 10.05 18.02 22.45
CA TYR A 355 10.05 16.74 21.76
C TYR A 355 10.73 16.87 20.40
N MET A 356 11.41 15.81 19.95
CA MET A 356 12.06 15.75 18.65
C MET A 356 11.61 14.50 17.90
N CYS A 357 11.38 14.59 16.59
CA CYS A 357 11.10 13.40 15.78
C CYS A 357 12.26 12.40 15.87
N LYS A 358 11.91 11.13 16.10
CA LYS A 358 12.86 10.01 16.20
C LYS A 358 13.77 9.86 14.97
N TYR A 359 13.24 10.19 13.80
CA TYR A 359 13.87 10.11 12.50
C TYR A 359 13.84 11.46 11.77
N GLU A 360 14.64 11.60 10.72
CA GLU A 360 14.45 12.63 9.71
C GLU A 360 13.01 12.54 9.14
N VAL A 361 12.46 13.66 8.67
CA VAL A 361 11.14 13.64 8.00
C VAL A 361 11.23 12.77 6.76
N THR A 362 10.43 11.71 6.73
CA THR A 362 10.41 10.76 5.62
C THR A 362 9.60 11.28 4.44
N ARG A 363 9.81 10.69 3.25
CA ARG A 363 9.00 10.98 2.05
C ARG A 363 7.52 10.69 2.29
N SER A 364 7.18 9.57 2.94
CA SER A 364 5.78 9.22 3.23
C SER A 364 5.09 10.29 4.08
N LEU A 365 5.75 10.76 5.13
CA LEU A 365 5.25 11.83 5.98
C LEU A 365 5.13 13.15 5.22
N TRP A 366 6.16 13.51 4.43
CA TRP A 366 6.12 14.72 3.59
C TRP A 366 4.89 14.75 2.68
N TYR A 367 4.72 13.72 1.85
CA TYR A 367 3.64 13.66 0.87
C TYR A 367 2.25 13.58 1.51
N ALA A 368 2.11 12.94 2.67
CA ALA A 368 0.84 12.94 3.40
C ALA A 368 0.44 14.36 3.84
N ILE A 369 1.37 15.13 4.41
CA ILE A 369 1.10 16.46 4.95
C ILE A 369 0.99 17.53 3.86
N MET A 370 1.90 17.50 2.89
CA MET A 370 2.01 18.55 1.87
C MET A 370 1.12 18.29 0.66
N ASN A 371 0.90 17.03 0.29
CA ASN A 371 0.21 16.65 -0.94
C ASN A 371 -1.07 15.84 -0.71
N ASP A 372 -1.41 15.49 0.53
CA ASP A 372 -2.54 14.60 0.86
C ASP A 372 -2.47 13.28 0.06
N SER A 373 -1.26 12.71 -0.02
CA SER A 373 -0.97 11.53 -0.82
C SER A 373 -0.25 10.46 -0.01
N ILE A 374 -0.57 9.20 -0.26
CA ILE A 374 0.05 8.04 0.39
C ILE A 374 1.16 7.51 -0.53
N VAL A 375 2.39 7.49 -0.03
CA VAL A 375 3.57 6.96 -0.72
C VAL A 375 4.09 5.74 0.03
N THR A 376 4.24 4.62 -0.67
CA THR A 376 4.71 3.34 -0.11
C THR A 376 6.10 2.96 -0.62
N GLU A 377 6.37 3.19 -1.90
CA GLU A 377 7.69 3.00 -2.49
C GLU A 377 8.66 4.07 -1.99
N GLU A 378 9.82 3.64 -1.47
CA GLU A 378 10.84 4.52 -0.88
C GLU A 378 10.30 5.47 0.21
N GLY A 379 9.14 5.16 0.78
CA GLY A 379 8.44 6.04 1.72
C GLY A 379 9.22 6.33 2.98
N MET A 380 10.10 5.41 3.40
CA MET A 380 10.94 5.53 4.60
C MET A 380 12.29 6.20 4.34
N LEU A 381 12.60 6.62 3.11
CA LEU A 381 13.78 7.45 2.87
C LEU A 381 13.55 8.86 3.43
N PRO A 382 14.61 9.57 3.88
CA PRO A 382 14.53 10.98 4.22
C PRO A 382 14.02 11.82 3.04
N MET A 383 13.21 12.83 3.35
CA MET A 383 12.81 13.84 2.41
C MET A 383 13.95 14.86 2.24
N THR A 384 14.69 14.74 1.15
CA THR A 384 15.74 15.68 0.73
C THR A 384 15.33 16.44 -0.54
N HIS A 385 16.22 17.17 -1.20
CA HIS A 385 15.87 18.02 -2.36
C HIS A 385 14.83 19.10 -2.05
N ILE A 386 14.85 19.60 -0.82
CA ILE A 386 14.00 20.70 -0.39
C ILE A 386 14.84 21.89 0.07
N THR A 387 14.29 23.09 -0.05
CA THR A 387 14.91 24.29 0.52
C THR A 387 14.60 24.40 2.01
N TRP A 388 15.29 25.32 2.72
CA TRP A 388 14.93 25.64 4.10
C TRP A 388 13.51 26.22 4.18
N ASN A 389 13.09 27.02 3.19
CA ASN A 389 11.74 27.57 3.13
C ASN A 389 10.66 26.49 3.00
N ASP A 390 10.94 25.43 2.25
CA ASP A 390 10.04 24.27 2.13
C ASP A 390 9.90 23.53 3.46
N ALA A 391 11.01 23.33 4.16
CA ALA A 391 11.03 22.71 5.50
C ALA A 391 10.27 23.57 6.53
N GLU A 392 10.43 24.89 6.48
CA GLU A 392 9.67 25.84 7.31
C GLU A 392 8.16 25.81 6.96
N ALA A 393 7.81 25.77 5.67
CA ALA A 393 6.43 25.67 5.21
C ALA A 393 5.76 24.36 5.68
N PHE A 394 6.51 23.26 5.72
CA PHE A 394 6.07 22.00 6.30
C PHE A 394 5.70 22.17 7.77
N THR A 395 6.58 22.76 8.59
CA THR A 395 6.28 22.99 10.03
C THR A 395 5.07 23.92 10.23
N LYS A 396 4.93 24.97 9.42
CA LYS A 396 3.74 25.84 9.42
C LYS A 396 2.46 25.06 9.08
N LYS A 397 2.54 24.10 8.15
CA LYS A 397 1.42 23.22 7.81
C LYS A 397 1.07 22.30 8.98
N LEU A 398 2.04 21.72 9.68
CA LEU A 398 1.82 20.95 10.91
C LEU A 398 1.08 21.80 11.95
N ASN A 399 1.55 23.02 12.20
CA ASN A 399 0.95 23.94 13.18
C ASN A 399 -0.50 24.26 12.82
N LYS A 400 -0.79 24.49 11.53
CA LYS A 400 -2.16 24.72 11.05
C LYS A 400 -3.06 23.50 11.22
N LEU A 401 -2.52 22.29 11.08
CA LEU A 401 -3.29 21.04 11.16
C LEU A 401 -3.55 20.58 12.60
N THR A 402 -2.67 20.95 13.55
CA THR A 402 -2.67 20.44 14.93
C THR A 402 -2.96 21.52 15.98
N GLY A 403 -2.69 22.78 15.67
CA GLY A 403 -2.67 23.87 16.65
C GLY A 403 -1.48 23.85 17.60
N LEU A 404 -0.47 23.01 17.34
CA LEU A 404 0.73 22.85 18.18
C LEU A 404 1.93 23.63 17.63
N PRO A 405 2.93 23.98 18.47
CA PRO A 405 4.09 24.77 18.06
C PRO A 405 5.25 23.92 17.50
N PHE A 406 5.04 23.28 16.35
CA PHE A 406 6.14 22.60 15.62
C PHE A 406 7.06 23.60 14.93
N SER A 407 8.35 23.27 14.88
CA SER A 407 9.37 24.00 14.14
C SER A 407 10.51 23.08 13.68
N LEU A 408 11.43 23.63 12.88
CA LEU A 408 12.77 23.07 12.77
C LEU A 408 13.49 23.23 14.12
N PRO A 409 14.46 22.37 14.47
CA PRO A 409 15.27 22.58 15.66
C PRO A 409 16.11 23.84 15.53
N THR A 410 16.35 24.52 16.65
CA THR A 410 17.51 25.41 16.73
C THR A 410 18.78 24.58 16.65
N GLU A 411 19.87 25.23 16.25
CA GLU A 411 21.17 24.59 16.19
C GLU A 411 21.57 23.99 17.56
N ALA A 412 21.28 24.71 18.64
CA ALA A 412 21.54 24.25 20.01
C ALA A 412 20.65 23.09 20.44
N GLN A 413 19.36 23.10 20.07
CA GLN A 413 18.48 21.95 20.29
C GLN A 413 19.05 20.72 19.57
N TRP A 414 19.43 20.87 18.30
CA TRP A 414 19.97 19.78 17.50
C TRP A 414 21.24 19.17 18.11
N GLU A 415 22.23 19.99 18.49
CA GLU A 415 23.50 19.47 19.04
C GLU A 415 23.31 18.79 20.40
N TYR A 416 22.48 19.37 21.28
CA TYR A 416 22.15 18.75 22.56
C TYR A 416 21.47 17.39 22.37
N ALA A 417 20.52 17.31 21.46
CA ALA A 417 19.82 16.08 21.14
C ALA A 417 20.75 15.04 20.50
N ALA A 418 21.65 15.45 19.59
CA ALA A 418 22.61 14.58 18.93
C ALA A 418 23.61 13.96 19.92
N ALA A 419 24.01 14.71 20.95
CA ALA A 419 24.89 14.21 22.02
C ALA A 419 24.25 13.07 22.83
N GLY A 420 22.92 13.04 22.98
CA GLY A 420 22.23 11.92 23.63
C GLY A 420 22.59 11.71 25.11
N GLY A 421 23.14 12.72 25.79
CA GLY A 421 23.69 12.58 27.15
C GLY A 421 25.07 11.92 27.21
N GLU A 422 25.71 11.70 26.06
CA GLU A 422 27.01 11.04 25.91
C GLU A 422 28.06 12.02 25.38
N SER A 423 29.33 11.61 25.41
CA SER A 423 30.48 12.43 24.99
C SER A 423 31.18 11.92 23.73
N TYR A 424 30.46 11.17 22.89
CA TYR A 424 31.00 10.60 21.66
C TYR A 424 31.11 11.65 20.53
N PRO A 425 32.03 11.46 19.58
CA PRO A 425 32.11 12.32 18.39
C PRO A 425 30.92 12.12 17.43
N TYR A 426 30.40 10.91 17.34
CA TYR A 426 29.23 10.56 16.54
C TYR A 426 28.07 10.23 17.48
N ALA A 427 26.84 10.53 17.07
CA ALA A 427 25.69 10.32 17.92
C ALA A 427 25.54 8.83 18.28
N GLY A 428 25.77 8.48 19.54
CA GLY A 428 25.68 7.11 20.04
C GLY A 428 26.92 6.23 19.91
N SER A 429 28.05 6.71 19.35
CA SER A 429 29.27 5.88 19.21
C SER A 429 30.54 6.68 18.93
N ASP A 430 31.70 6.17 19.35
CA ASP A 430 33.01 6.58 18.84
C ASP A 430 33.39 5.92 17.50
N ASN A 431 32.67 4.86 17.11
CA ASN A 431 32.80 4.20 15.82
C ASN A 431 31.65 4.59 14.88
N ILE A 432 31.96 5.43 13.89
CA ILE A 432 31.04 5.93 12.87
C ILE A 432 30.23 4.83 12.15
N ARG A 433 30.82 3.64 11.94
CA ARG A 433 30.15 2.57 11.16
C ARG A 433 28.88 2.03 11.83
N ASP A 434 28.79 2.16 13.15
CA ASP A 434 27.69 1.67 13.96
C ASP A 434 26.45 2.57 13.86
N VAL A 435 26.68 3.87 13.65
CA VAL A 435 25.66 4.92 13.82
C VAL A 435 25.35 5.70 12.55
N ALA A 436 26.20 5.62 11.51
CA ALA A 436 26.08 6.48 10.34
C ALA A 436 26.08 5.74 8.99
N TYR A 437 25.25 6.25 8.08
CA TYR A 437 25.48 6.12 6.64
C TYR A 437 26.21 7.36 6.13
N TYR A 438 27.41 7.16 5.59
CA TYR A 438 28.32 8.21 5.15
C TYR A 438 29.03 7.77 3.85
N ALA A 439 29.87 8.63 3.27
CA ALA A 439 30.44 8.41 1.94
C ALA A 439 31.07 7.02 1.72
N SER A 440 31.70 6.44 2.75
CA SER A 440 32.41 5.17 2.61
C SER A 440 31.53 3.92 2.73
N ASN A 441 30.29 4.01 3.23
CA ASN A 441 29.41 2.84 3.40
C ASN A 441 28.01 3.00 2.80
N ALA A 442 27.65 4.21 2.34
CA ALA A 442 26.30 4.49 1.87
C ALA A 442 26.07 4.15 0.39
N ASN A 443 27.12 3.87 -0.39
CA ASN A 443 27.03 3.65 -1.84
C ASN A 443 26.34 4.81 -2.58
N GLU A 444 26.67 6.05 -2.21
CA GLU A 444 26.17 7.28 -2.85
C GLU A 444 24.64 7.38 -2.92
N ARG A 445 23.93 6.83 -1.93
CA ARG A 445 22.47 6.93 -1.82
C ARG A 445 22.00 7.11 -0.38
N LEU A 446 20.78 7.64 -0.25
CA LEU A 446 20.02 7.62 0.99
C LEU A 446 19.63 6.19 1.37
N HIS A 447 19.46 5.96 2.67
CA HIS A 447 18.94 4.70 3.22
C HIS A 447 17.67 4.98 4.03
N PRO A 448 16.81 3.96 4.22
CA PRO A 448 15.67 4.08 5.11
C PRO A 448 16.09 4.55 6.50
N VAL A 449 15.30 5.43 7.09
CA VAL A 449 15.57 5.94 8.44
C VAL A 449 15.59 4.81 9.47
N GLY A 450 16.45 4.93 10.48
CA GLY A 450 16.47 4.02 11.62
C GLY A 450 17.14 2.67 11.40
N GLU A 451 17.93 2.50 10.33
CA GLU A 451 18.68 1.26 10.06
C GLU A 451 20.03 1.19 10.80
N LYS A 452 20.54 2.32 11.30
CA LYS A 452 21.74 2.40 12.15
C LYS A 452 21.38 2.45 13.62
N ARG A 453 22.37 2.36 14.50
CA ARG A 453 22.15 2.45 15.95
C ARG A 453 21.78 3.89 16.36
N GLU A 454 20.86 4.00 17.29
CA GLU A 454 20.46 5.22 17.98
C GLU A 454 21.52 5.80 18.92
N ASN A 455 21.32 7.04 19.37
CA ASN A 455 22.04 7.63 20.50
C ASN A 455 21.31 7.42 21.84
N GLY A 456 21.88 7.94 22.94
CA GLY A 456 21.31 7.80 24.28
C GLY A 456 19.92 8.43 24.53
N PHE A 457 19.35 9.15 23.56
CA PHE A 457 17.96 9.63 23.57
C PHE A 457 17.05 8.87 22.60
N ASP A 458 17.46 7.70 22.10
CA ASP A 458 16.77 6.90 21.09
C ASP A 458 16.56 7.60 19.73
N LEU A 459 17.36 8.63 19.45
CA LEU A 459 17.36 9.34 18.16
C LEU A 459 18.26 8.63 17.17
N TYR A 460 17.77 8.46 15.96
CA TYR A 460 18.47 7.81 14.86
C TYR A 460 18.97 8.82 13.83
N ASP A 461 20.01 8.43 13.10
CA ASP A 461 20.53 9.15 11.95
C ASP A 461 21.00 10.58 12.27
N MET A 462 21.35 10.86 13.55
CA MET A 462 21.91 12.15 13.98
C MET A 462 23.37 12.36 13.50
N SER A 463 23.97 11.33 12.89
CA SER A 463 25.24 11.40 12.16
C SER A 463 25.07 10.67 10.81
N GLY A 464 25.08 11.40 9.69
CA GLY A 464 24.95 10.83 8.35
C GLY A 464 23.50 10.70 7.85
N ASN A 465 23.28 9.80 6.88
CA ASN A 465 22.06 9.70 6.08
C ASN A 465 21.73 11.02 5.35
N ALA A 466 20.89 11.90 5.89
CA ALA A 466 20.68 13.24 5.37
C ALA A 466 21.14 14.31 6.38
N ALA A 467 21.78 15.35 5.87
CA ALA A 467 22.11 16.51 6.70
C ALA A 467 20.83 17.30 7.00
N GLU A 468 20.74 17.97 8.15
CA GLU A 468 19.48 18.51 8.64
C GLU A 468 19.48 20.04 8.76
N TRP A 469 18.47 20.67 8.17
CA TRP A 469 18.21 22.10 8.33
C TRP A 469 17.89 22.48 9.79
N CYS A 470 18.55 23.54 10.28
CA CYS A 470 18.23 24.20 11.56
C CYS A 470 17.64 25.60 11.34
N THR A 471 17.00 26.18 12.37
CA THR A 471 16.41 27.53 12.26
C THR A 471 17.45 28.65 12.11
N ASP A 472 18.65 28.45 12.65
CA ASP A 472 19.62 29.49 12.88
C ASP A 472 20.22 30.03 11.58
N TRP A 473 20.31 31.36 11.46
CA TRP A 473 21.17 31.98 10.47
C TRP A 473 22.63 31.75 10.86
N MET A 474 23.48 31.52 9.85
CA MET A 474 24.90 31.33 10.11
C MET A 474 25.52 32.57 10.78
N SER A 475 26.26 32.32 11.85
CA SER A 475 27.05 33.30 12.58
C SER A 475 28.23 32.61 13.28
N ARG A 476 29.23 33.38 13.70
CA ARG A 476 30.31 32.85 14.55
C ARG A 476 29.81 32.68 15.98
N TYR A 477 30.29 31.64 16.66
CA TYR A 477 30.10 31.54 18.09
C TYR A 477 30.90 32.62 18.83
N GLU A 478 30.34 33.03 19.95
CA GLU A 478 31.01 33.87 20.93
C GLU A 478 31.35 33.00 22.13
N ASN A 479 32.50 33.26 22.78
CA ASN A 479 32.88 32.55 24.00
C ASN A 479 32.12 33.12 25.21
N THR A 480 30.80 33.00 25.18
CA THR A 480 29.87 33.52 26.19
C THR A 480 28.85 32.45 26.58
N ARG A 481 28.31 32.58 27.79
CA ARG A 481 27.19 31.75 28.24
C ARG A 481 25.90 32.32 27.65
N VAL A 482 25.15 31.48 26.94
CA VAL A 482 23.87 31.86 26.31
C VAL A 482 22.74 30.93 26.73
N THR A 483 21.51 31.44 26.73
CA THR A 483 20.29 30.66 27.02
C THR A 483 19.41 30.65 25.77
N ASP A 484 18.99 29.46 25.34
CA ASP A 484 18.17 29.24 24.14
C ASP A 484 18.64 30.04 22.90
N PRO A 485 19.90 29.92 22.46
CA PRO A 485 20.39 30.65 21.31
C PRO A 485 19.63 30.24 20.03
N GLN A 486 19.31 31.23 19.20
CA GLN A 486 18.60 31.06 17.93
C GLN A 486 19.38 31.64 16.73
N GLY A 487 20.64 32.03 16.96
CA GLY A 487 21.43 32.81 16.02
C GLY A 487 20.88 34.25 15.83
N PRO A 488 21.35 34.95 14.78
CA PRO A 488 20.81 36.26 14.41
C PRO A 488 19.29 36.21 14.15
N ALA A 489 18.55 37.24 14.57
CA ALA A 489 17.10 37.30 14.35
C ALA A 489 16.72 37.49 12.87
N GLU A 490 17.58 38.19 12.11
CA GLU A 490 17.39 38.49 10.70
C GLU A 490 18.53 37.90 9.87
N ASN A 491 18.30 37.77 8.56
CA ASN A 491 19.32 37.32 7.63
C ASN A 491 20.49 38.33 7.63
N PRO A 492 21.71 37.92 8.01
CA PRO A 492 22.88 38.81 8.08
C PRO A 492 23.50 39.15 6.71
N GLY A 493 22.78 38.91 5.60
CA GLY A 493 23.16 39.32 4.25
C GLY A 493 23.85 38.25 3.40
N HIS A 494 24.28 37.12 3.98
CA HIS A 494 24.85 36.00 3.22
C HIS A 494 23.82 34.90 2.90
N HIS A 495 22.58 34.99 3.41
CA HIS A 495 21.48 34.09 3.07
C HIS A 495 21.71 32.60 3.43
N LYS A 496 22.57 32.30 4.41
CA LYS A 496 22.92 30.91 4.77
C LYS A 496 22.32 30.51 6.11
N LYS A 497 21.66 29.37 6.12
CA LYS A 497 21.15 28.69 7.31
C LYS A 497 22.11 27.57 7.73
N ILE A 498 22.08 27.24 9.01
CA ILE A 498 22.85 26.12 9.56
C ILE A 498 22.28 24.78 9.09
N VAL A 499 23.20 23.86 8.78
CA VAL A 499 22.93 22.46 8.47
C VAL A 499 23.81 21.57 9.35
N ARG A 500 23.22 20.52 9.95
CA ARG A 500 23.88 19.63 10.92
C ARG A 500 23.89 18.15 10.50
N GLY A 501 24.63 17.31 11.24
CA GLY A 501 24.64 15.85 11.11
C GLY A 501 25.48 15.27 9.97
N GLY A 502 25.65 16.05 8.90
CA GLY A 502 26.26 15.58 7.66
C GLY A 502 25.39 14.51 6.97
N SER A 503 25.83 14.01 5.82
CA SER A 503 25.02 13.13 4.98
C SER A 503 25.77 11.89 4.47
N TYR A 504 25.05 11.05 3.72
CA TYR A 504 25.56 9.92 2.98
C TYR A 504 26.68 10.26 1.97
N LEU A 505 26.86 11.53 1.61
CA LEU A 505 27.94 12.02 0.73
C LEU A 505 29.16 12.56 1.49
N ALA A 506 29.03 12.78 2.78
CA ALA A 506 30.05 13.45 3.56
C ALA A 506 31.07 12.45 4.12
N ASN A 507 32.30 12.93 4.32
CA ASN A 507 33.37 12.14 4.88
C ASN A 507 33.24 12.05 6.41
N GLU A 508 34.02 11.16 7.02
CA GLU A 508 33.98 10.87 8.45
C GLU A 508 34.20 12.11 9.36
N ARG A 509 34.95 13.13 8.93
CA ARG A 509 35.20 14.32 9.75
C ARG A 509 33.99 15.24 9.84
N ASP A 510 33.14 15.21 8.82
CA ASP A 510 31.95 16.05 8.73
C ASP A 510 30.74 15.42 9.42
N MET A 511 30.88 14.18 9.93
CA MET A 511 29.86 13.45 10.72
C MET A 511 29.91 13.76 12.22
N ASP A 512 30.95 14.46 12.68
CA ASP A 512 31.07 14.87 14.08
C ASP A 512 29.86 15.72 14.47
N ILE A 513 29.18 15.42 15.58
CA ILE A 513 27.96 16.12 16.01
C ILE A 513 28.17 17.63 16.24
N ARG A 514 29.41 18.06 16.46
CA ARG A 514 29.82 19.47 16.60
C ARG A 514 30.17 20.13 15.27
N HIS A 515 30.25 19.39 14.17
CA HIS A 515 30.52 19.95 12.84
C HIS A 515 29.34 20.82 12.39
N ARG A 516 29.66 22.02 11.87
CA ARG A 516 28.69 22.95 11.32
C ARG A 516 28.87 23.05 9.81
N SER A 517 27.84 22.67 9.08
CA SER A 517 27.71 23.00 7.66
C SER A 517 26.70 24.14 7.49
N VAL A 518 26.67 24.69 6.29
CA VAL A 518 25.80 25.82 5.94
C VAL A 518 25.33 25.66 4.52
N GLN A 519 24.11 26.09 4.25
CA GLN A 519 23.61 26.17 2.89
C GLN A 519 22.70 27.38 2.69
N THR A 520 22.65 27.88 1.47
CA THR A 520 21.75 28.98 1.10
C THR A 520 20.30 28.55 1.29
N TYR A 521 19.52 29.32 2.05
CA TYR A 521 18.18 28.96 2.53
C TYR A 521 17.16 28.62 1.43
N ASP A 522 17.34 29.13 0.21
CA ASP A 522 16.47 28.91 -0.95
C ASP A 522 17.07 27.92 -1.98
N THR A 523 18.17 27.26 -1.64
CA THR A 523 18.80 26.22 -2.47
C THR A 523 18.49 24.84 -1.90
N SER A 524 18.07 23.92 -2.76
CA SER A 524 17.85 22.52 -2.41
C SER A 524 19.03 21.65 -2.80
N GLU A 525 19.32 20.64 -1.98
CA GLU A 525 20.42 19.69 -2.20
C GLU A 525 19.92 18.25 -2.03
N PRO A 526 20.48 17.27 -2.77
CA PRO A 526 20.03 15.87 -2.74
C PRO A 526 20.21 15.17 -1.40
N HIS A 527 21.04 15.75 -0.53
CA HIS A 527 21.51 15.14 0.71
C HIS A 527 21.16 15.96 1.94
N ILE A 528 20.39 17.04 1.78
CA ILE A 528 19.91 17.87 2.88
C ILE A 528 18.40 17.68 3.02
N GLY A 529 17.99 17.19 4.18
CA GLY A 529 16.61 17.08 4.65
C GLY A 529 16.44 17.86 5.95
N PHE A 530 15.61 17.35 6.85
CA PHE A 530 15.34 17.99 8.13
C PHE A 530 14.61 17.05 9.09
N ARG A 531 14.54 17.51 10.34
CA ARG A 531 13.77 16.90 11.43
C ARG A 531 12.93 17.97 12.08
N VAL A 532 11.90 17.55 12.80
CA VAL A 532 10.94 18.46 13.43
C VAL A 532 11.04 18.35 14.95
N VAL A 533 10.88 19.49 15.63
CA VAL A 533 10.67 19.56 17.07
C VAL A 533 9.28 20.08 17.39
N LEU A 534 8.75 19.65 18.54
CA LEU A 534 7.57 20.22 19.18
C LEU A 534 8.05 20.96 20.42
N ASN A 535 7.97 22.29 20.36
CA ASN A 535 8.40 23.16 21.45
C ASN A 535 7.38 23.13 22.61
N PRO A 536 7.76 23.60 23.81
CA PRO A 536 6.84 23.74 24.92
C PRO A 536 5.53 24.43 24.52
N ILE A 537 4.41 23.84 24.93
CA ILE A 537 3.09 24.44 24.83
C ILE A 537 3.03 25.51 25.91
N GLN A 538 2.94 26.79 25.52
CA GLN A 538 2.84 27.93 26.42
C GLN A 538 1.48 28.03 27.11
#